data_AF-A0A534SAL9-F1
#
_entry.id   AF-A0A534SAL9-F1
#
_cell.length_a   1.000
_cell.length_b   1.000
_cell.length_c   1.000
_cell.angle_alpha   90.00
_cell.angle_beta   90.00
_cell.angle_gamma   90.00
#
_symmetry.space_group_name_H-M   'P 1'
#
loop_
_entity.id
_entity.type
_entity.pdbx_description
1 polymer ?
#
loop_
_entity_poly.entity_id
_entity_poly.type
_entity_poly.pdbx_seq_one_letter_code
_entity_poly.pdbx_strand_id
1 'polypeptide(L)'
;MLALGRWSVPHFNGLPYLDKPVLFFWLMAAGFRIFGPAELAARLPAALGALATVGLTFAIGRCLFPDRRRPLLGAFIVASTPLAIAFGRLAIFDMPFTALVTAALFCLLRARLDGSPRIWLPLAGLAMGFATLTKGPVGLAVPLVGWWAGRGA
;
A
#
# COMPACT_ATOMS: atom_id res chain seq x y z
N MET A 1 -13.53 -14.93 7.45
CA MET A 1 -12.21 -15.56 7.67
C MET A 1 -12.09 -16.12 9.08
N LEU A 2 -12.12 -15.27 10.12
CA LEU A 2 -11.95 -15.70 11.52
C LEU A 2 -12.93 -16.78 11.97
N ALA A 3 -14.24 -16.56 11.79
CA ALA A 3 -15.27 -17.50 12.23
C ALA A 3 -15.23 -18.86 11.52
N LEU A 4 -14.88 -18.88 10.23
CA LEU A 4 -14.83 -20.10 9.42
C LEU A 4 -13.45 -20.79 9.43
N GLY A 5 -12.42 -20.16 10.01
CA GLY A 5 -11.03 -20.64 9.92
C GLY A 5 -10.44 -20.69 8.51
N ARG A 6 -11.14 -20.16 7.49
CA ARG A 6 -10.73 -20.19 6.08
C ARG A 6 -9.92 -18.93 5.75
N TRP A 7 -8.63 -19.12 5.49
CA TRP A 7 -7.67 -18.04 5.21
C TRP A 7 -7.26 -17.93 3.75
N SER A 8 -7.51 -18.95 2.92
CA SER A 8 -7.17 -18.92 1.49
C SER A 8 -8.22 -18.19 0.66
N VAL A 9 -9.50 -18.51 0.87
CA VAL A 9 -10.63 -17.98 0.11
C VAL A 9 -11.52 -17.14 1.03
N PRO A 10 -11.68 -15.83 0.78
CA PRO A 10 -12.63 -15.03 1.53
C PRO A 10 -14.06 -15.48 1.23
N HIS A 11 -14.94 -15.35 2.21
CA HIS A 11 -16.35 -15.70 2.07
C HIS A 11 -17.20 -14.49 2.49
N PHE A 12 -18.26 -14.24 1.73
CA PHE A 12 -19.26 -13.21 2.00
C PHE A 12 -20.63 -13.88 2.07
N ASN A 13 -21.35 -13.70 3.19
CA ASN A 13 -22.62 -14.38 3.46
C ASN A 13 -22.56 -15.91 3.26
N GLY A 14 -21.45 -16.54 3.65
CA GLY A 14 -21.26 -17.99 3.54
C GLY A 14 -20.83 -18.48 2.15
N LEU A 15 -20.87 -17.64 1.12
CA LEU A 15 -20.44 -17.98 -0.23
C LEU A 15 -18.99 -17.54 -0.49
N PRO A 16 -18.21 -18.26 -1.31
CA PRO A 16 -16.89 -17.80 -1.75
C PRO A 16 -16.95 -16.43 -2.43
N TYR A 17 -16.04 -15.53 -2.04
CA TYR A 17 -15.89 -14.21 -2.63
C TYR A 17 -14.57 -14.16 -3.41
N LEU A 18 -14.63 -14.10 -4.74
CA LEU A 18 -13.46 -14.25 -5.62
C LEU A 18 -13.08 -12.97 -6.37
N ASP A 19 -13.81 -11.87 -6.16
CA ASP A 19 -13.60 -10.62 -6.89
C ASP A 19 -12.32 -9.88 -6.48
N LYS A 20 -11.86 -10.11 -5.25
CA LYS A 20 -10.66 -9.46 -4.70
C LYS A 20 -9.73 -10.50 -4.06
N PRO A 21 -8.42 -10.35 -4.26
CA PRO A 21 -7.45 -11.19 -3.60
C PRO A 21 -7.37 -10.90 -2.10
N VAL A 22 -6.61 -11.74 -1.40
CA VAL A 22 -6.84 -12.06 0.00
C VAL A 22 -6.25 -11.05 1.00
N LEU A 23 -5.27 -10.24 0.62
CA LEU A 23 -4.44 -9.51 1.60
C LEU A 23 -5.25 -8.54 2.48
N PHE A 24 -6.18 -7.78 1.91
CA PHE A 24 -6.97 -6.83 2.68
C PHE A 24 -7.83 -7.53 3.73
N PHE A 25 -8.37 -8.72 3.41
CA PHE A 25 -9.13 -9.52 4.35
C PHE A 25 -8.26 -10.06 5.49
N TRP A 26 -7.00 -10.43 5.21
CA TRP A 26 -6.04 -10.79 6.26
C TRP A 26 -5.76 -9.61 7.19
N LEU A 27 -5.56 -8.41 6.66
CA LEU A 27 -5.32 -7.21 7.46
C LEU A 27 -6.54 -6.85 8.32
N MET A 28 -7.75 -6.92 7.77
CA MET A 28 -8.98 -6.73 8.55
C MET A 28 -9.14 -7.80 9.63
N ALA A 29 -8.89 -9.07 9.30
CA ALA A 29 -8.97 -10.17 10.25
C ALA A 29 -7.95 -10.01 11.39
N ALA A 30 -6.73 -9.53 11.10
CA ALA A 30 -5.75 -9.20 12.13
C ALA A 30 -6.26 -8.07 13.05
N GLY A 31 -6.82 -7.00 12.46
CA GLY A 31 -7.46 -5.93 13.23
C GLY A 31 -8.56 -6.45 14.16
N PHE A 32 -9.45 -7.29 13.66
CA PHE A 32 -10.51 -7.90 14.46
C PHE A 32 -10.00 -8.83 15.57
N ARG A 33 -8.85 -9.51 15.38
CA ARG A 33 -8.25 -10.31 16.46
C ARG A 33 -7.71 -9.46 17.61
N ILE A 34 -7.23 -8.25 17.32
CA ILE A 34 -6.61 -7.37 18.32
C ILE A 34 -7.66 -6.51 19.02
N PHE A 35 -8.61 -5.94 18.27
CA PHE A 35 -9.56 -4.93 18.77
C PHE A 35 -11.00 -5.43 18.87
N GLY A 36 -11.26 -6.69 18.48
CA GLY A 36 -12.60 -7.23 18.36
C GLY A 36 -13.34 -6.75 17.10
N PRO A 37 -14.58 -7.22 16.87
CA PRO A 37 -15.40 -6.86 15.72
C PRO A 37 -15.97 -5.45 15.87
N ALA A 38 -15.15 -4.44 15.56
CA ALA A 38 -15.51 -3.03 15.63
C ALA A 38 -15.31 -2.33 14.27
N GLU A 39 -16.08 -1.28 13.99
CA GLU A 39 -15.93 -0.48 12.76
C GLU A 39 -14.50 0.07 12.60
N LEU A 40 -13.89 0.49 13.71
CA LEU A 40 -12.51 0.98 13.72
C LEU A 40 -11.53 -0.10 13.25
N ALA A 41 -11.70 -1.33 13.72
CA ALA A 41 -10.84 -2.45 13.35
C ALA A 41 -10.98 -2.81 11.86
N ALA A 42 -12.18 -2.68 11.29
CA ALA A 42 -12.42 -2.89 9.86
C ALA A 42 -11.76 -1.80 8.98
N ARG A 43 -11.73 -0.55 9.47
CA ARG A 43 -11.17 0.61 8.76
C ARG A 43 -9.66 0.78 8.98
N LEU A 44 -9.11 0.14 10.02
CA LEU A 44 -7.72 0.29 10.43
C LEU A 44 -6.72 0.04 9.29
N PRO A 45 -6.85 -1.00 8.45
CA PRO A 45 -5.91 -1.20 7.34
C PRO A 45 -5.89 -0.01 6.38
N ALA A 46 -7.06 0.55 6.06
CA ALA A 46 -7.17 1.70 5.15
C ALA A 46 -6.59 2.98 5.75
N ALA A 47 -6.86 3.23 7.03
CA ALA A 47 -6.27 4.36 7.75
C ALA A 47 -4.74 4.28 7.80
N LEU A 48 -4.19 3.10 8.11
CA LEU A 48 -2.75 2.87 8.11
C LEU A 48 -2.14 3.00 6.70
N GLY A 49 -2.82 2.49 5.68
CA GLY A 49 -2.42 2.68 4.28
C GLY A 49 -2.36 4.16 3.89
N ALA A 50 -3.30 4.98 4.35
CA ALA A 50 -3.29 6.41 4.08
C ALA A 50 -2.08 7.11 4.74
N LEU A 51 -1.85 6.84 6.02
CA LEU A 51 -0.71 7.38 6.75
C LEU A 51 0.63 6.92 6.15
N ALA A 52 0.73 5.64 5.78
CA ALA A 52 1.92 5.10 5.13
C ALA A 52 2.17 5.77 3.77
N THR A 53 1.13 6.02 2.98
CA THR A 53 1.25 6.72 1.69
C THR A 53 1.80 8.14 1.88
N VAL A 54 1.34 8.87 2.89
CA VAL A 54 1.86 10.21 3.23
C VAL A 54 3.34 10.13 3.62
N GLY A 55 3.71 9.21 4.51
CA GLY A 55 5.09 9.02 4.95
C GLY A 55 6.04 8.60 3.83
N LEU A 56 5.59 7.70 2.94
CA LEU A 56 6.36 7.27 1.78
C LEU A 56 6.52 8.38 0.74
N THR A 57 5.49 9.21 0.55
CA THR A 57 5.59 10.40 -0.31
C THR A 57 6.66 11.35 0.20
N PHE A 58 6.67 11.61 1.52
CA PHE A 58 7.75 12.38 2.15
C PHE A 58 9.13 11.75 1.91
N ALA A 59 9.25 10.43 2.12
CA ALA A 59 10.51 9.70 1.96
C ALA A 59 11.03 9.74 0.52
N ILE A 60 10.15 9.56 -0.48
CA ILE A 60 10.48 9.73 -1.90
C ILE A 60 10.95 11.17 -2.17
N GLY A 61 10.22 12.17 -1.65
CA GLY A 61 10.62 13.57 -1.80
C GLY A 61 12.01 13.85 -1.23
N ARG A 62 12.37 13.25 -0.08
CA ARG A 62 13.70 13.38 0.52
C ARG A 62 14.83 12.78 -0.34
N CYS A 63 14.51 11.82 -1.20
CA CYS A 63 15.46 11.25 -2.16
C CYS A 63 15.61 12.14 -3.41
N LEU A 64 14.55 12.82 -3.83
CA LEU A 64 14.52 13.58 -5.09
C LEU A 64 14.92 15.05 -4.94
N PHE A 65 14.68 15.65 -3.76
CA PHE A 65 14.89 17.07 -3.55
C PHE A 65 15.89 17.32 -2.42
N PRO A 66 16.93 18.15 -2.66
CA PRO A 66 17.89 18.52 -1.63
C PRO A 66 17.23 19.24 -0.44
N ASP A 67 16.24 20.10 -0.73
CA ASP A 67 15.57 20.90 0.29
C ASP A 67 14.56 20.09 1.11
N ARG A 68 14.32 20.52 2.35
CA ARG A 68 13.36 19.88 3.26
C ARG A 68 11.91 20.36 3.06
N ARG A 69 11.68 21.46 2.33
CA ARG A 69 10.35 22.07 2.19
C ARG A 69 9.50 21.33 1.16
N ARG A 70 10.06 20.99 0.00
CA ARG A 70 9.34 20.27 -1.07
C ARG A 70 8.80 18.90 -0.62
N PRO A 71 9.56 18.06 0.13
CA PRO A 71 9.04 16.79 0.62
C PRO A 71 7.89 16.97 1.62
N LEU A 72 7.98 17.96 2.50
CA LEU A 72 6.90 18.29 3.45
C LEU A 72 5.65 18.78 2.72
N LEU A 73 5.80 19.65 1.72
CA LEU A 73 4.69 20.12 0.90
C LEU A 73 4.03 18.97 0.14
N GLY A 74 4.80 18.08 -0.47
CA GLY A 74 4.25 16.89 -1.15
C GLY A 74 3.46 15.99 -0.21
N ALA A 75 3.99 15.70 0.97
CA ALA A 75 3.30 14.92 2.00
C ALA A 75 2.02 15.61 2.48
N PHE A 76 2.07 16.93 2.68
CA PHE A 76 0.91 17.73 3.08
C PHE A 76 -0.18 17.74 2.00
N ILE A 77 0.19 17.85 0.72
CA ILE A 77 -0.76 17.77 -0.40
C ILE A 77 -1.47 16.41 -0.40
N VAL A 78 -0.74 15.31 -0.23
CA VAL A 78 -1.35 13.97 -0.16
C VAL A 78 -2.25 13.85 1.08
N ALA A 79 -1.82 14.33 2.24
CA ALA A 79 -2.59 14.27 3.48
C ALA A 79 -3.89 15.10 3.43
N SER A 80 -3.89 16.21 2.70
CA SER A 80 -5.04 17.10 2.52
C SER A 80 -5.91 16.75 1.31
N THR A 81 -5.50 15.78 0.48
CA THR A 81 -6.27 15.36 -0.69
C THR A 81 -7.58 14.71 -0.25
N PRO A 82 -8.77 15.20 -0.70
CA PRO A 82 -10.06 14.69 -0.25
C PRO A 82 -10.24 13.18 -0.44
N LEU A 83 -9.75 12.63 -1.55
CA LEU A 83 -9.80 11.19 -1.81
C LEU A 83 -8.96 10.38 -0.83
N ALA A 84 -7.78 10.85 -0.44
CA ALA A 84 -6.93 10.16 0.53
C ALA A 84 -7.60 10.14 1.92
N ILE A 85 -8.25 11.25 2.30
CA ILE A 85 -9.02 11.35 3.55
C ILE A 85 -10.24 10.42 3.51
N ALA A 86 -11.01 10.46 2.43
CA ALA A 86 -12.20 9.63 2.27
C ALA A 86 -11.85 8.14 2.30
N PHE A 87 -10.91 7.71 1.46
CA PHE A 87 -10.54 6.31 1.33
C PHE A 87 -9.77 5.79 2.55
N GLY A 88 -9.08 6.66 3.30
CA GLY A 88 -8.48 6.30 4.59
C GLY A 88 -9.50 6.02 5.69
N ARG A 89 -10.76 6.45 5.52
CA ARG A 89 -11.85 6.27 6.50
C ARG A 89 -12.84 5.19 6.10
N LEU A 90 -12.77 4.68 4.87
CA LEU A 90 -13.62 3.59 4.39
C LEU A 90 -12.89 2.26 4.53
N ALA A 91 -13.62 1.18 4.83
CA ALA A 91 -13.07 -0.17 4.86
C ALA A 91 -12.90 -0.72 3.43
N ILE A 92 -11.99 -0.11 2.67
CA ILE A 92 -11.72 -0.43 1.26
C ILE A 92 -10.24 -0.65 1.00
N PHE A 93 -9.97 -1.29 -0.14
CA PHE A 93 -8.65 -1.79 -0.55
C PHE A 93 -7.69 -0.70 -1.03
N ASP A 94 -8.19 0.51 -1.32
CA ASP A 94 -7.52 1.57 -2.07
C ASP A 94 -6.28 2.11 -1.37
N MET A 95 -6.38 2.54 -0.12
CA MET A 95 -5.23 3.13 0.58
C MET A 95 -4.12 2.13 0.91
N PRO A 96 -4.39 0.89 1.34
CA PRO A 96 -3.35 -0.13 1.52
C PRO A 96 -2.64 -0.47 0.20
N PHE A 97 -3.40 -0.57 -0.89
CA PHE A 97 -2.85 -0.80 -2.22
C PHE A 97 -1.93 0.35 -2.65
N THR A 98 -2.39 1.60 -2.51
CA THR A 98 -1.60 2.79 -2.82
C THR A 98 -0.31 2.84 -2.00
N ALA A 99 -0.37 2.49 -0.72
CA ALA A 99 0.81 2.45 0.13
C ALA A 99 1.84 1.42 -0.35
N LEU A 100 1.40 0.22 -0.73
CA LEU A 100 2.28 -0.84 -1.22
C LEU A 100 2.90 -0.49 -2.58
N VAL A 101 2.14 0.10 -3.50
CA VAL A 101 2.66 0.61 -4.78
C VAL A 101 3.68 1.72 -4.53
N THR A 102 3.38 2.66 -3.64
CA THR A 102 4.30 3.76 -3.29
C THR A 102 5.57 3.22 -2.61
N ALA A 103 5.46 2.20 -1.78
CA ALA A 103 6.61 1.52 -1.15
C ALA A 103 7.49 0.81 -2.19
N ALA A 104 6.88 0.16 -3.18
CA ALA A 104 7.61 -0.42 -4.30
C ALA A 104 8.38 0.65 -5.08
N LEU A 105 7.73 1.77 -5.43
CA LEU A 105 8.38 2.90 -6.10
C LEU A 105 9.51 3.51 -5.28
N PHE A 106 9.32 3.67 -3.97
CA PHE A 106 10.37 4.14 -3.06
C PHE A 106 11.58 3.19 -3.07
N CYS A 107 11.36 1.89 -2.92
CA CYS A 107 12.44 0.91 -2.94
C CYS A 107 13.18 0.91 -4.28
N LEU A 108 12.44 0.95 -5.39
CA LEU A 108 13.03 1.07 -6.73
C LEU A 108 13.89 2.34 -6.84
N LEU A 109 13.39 3.49 -6.38
CA LEU A 109 14.16 4.73 -6.38
C LEU A 109 15.46 4.59 -5.56
N ARG A 110 15.39 4.03 -4.35
CA ARG A 110 16.57 3.77 -3.51
C ARG A 110 17.56 2.80 -4.16
N ALA A 111 17.08 1.79 -4.89
CA ALA A 111 17.92 0.87 -5.64
C ALA A 111 18.79 1.59 -6.69
N ARG A 112 18.29 2.68 -7.27
CA ARG A 112 19.02 3.50 -8.25
C ARG A 112 20.00 4.46 -7.60
N LEU A 113 19.55 5.17 -6.56
CA LEU A 113 20.33 6.26 -5.97
C LEU A 113 21.44 5.74 -5.04
N ASP A 114 21.17 4.71 -4.24
CA ASP A 114 22.08 4.29 -3.16
C ASP A 114 23.12 3.24 -3.59
N GLY A 115 23.14 2.84 -4.87
CA GLY A 115 24.04 1.79 -5.35
C GLY A 115 23.86 0.41 -4.67
N SER A 116 22.74 0.21 -3.96
CA SER A 116 22.46 -0.99 -3.14
C SER A 116 21.28 -1.83 -3.67
N PRO A 117 21.28 -2.22 -4.97
CA PRO A 117 20.13 -2.89 -5.58
C PRO A 117 19.83 -4.26 -4.95
N ARG A 118 20.82 -4.91 -4.33
CA ARG A 118 20.68 -6.23 -3.68
C ARG A 118 19.71 -6.22 -2.50
N ILE A 119 19.50 -5.08 -1.85
CA ILE A 119 18.57 -4.94 -0.71
C ILE A 119 17.23 -4.38 -1.21
N TRP A 120 17.30 -3.36 -2.05
CA TRP A 120 16.11 -2.60 -2.44
C TRP A 120 15.25 -3.29 -3.51
N LEU A 121 15.83 -4.08 -4.43
CA LEU A 121 15.05 -4.80 -5.43
C LEU A 121 14.19 -5.93 -4.82
N PRO A 122 14.69 -6.77 -3.89
CA PRO A 122 13.84 -7.73 -3.19
C PRO A 122 12.70 -7.07 -2.40
N LEU A 123 12.97 -5.95 -1.73
CA LEU A 123 11.93 -5.19 -1.00
C LEU A 123 10.87 -4.61 -1.95
N ALA A 124 11.29 -4.09 -3.10
CA ALA A 124 10.36 -3.67 -4.15
C ALA A 124 9.51 -4.85 -4.64
N GLY A 125 10.12 -6.01 -4.87
CA GLY A 125 9.43 -7.25 -5.25
C GLY A 125 8.39 -7.69 -4.23
N LEU A 126 8.74 -7.64 -2.94
CA LEU A 126 7.83 -7.96 -1.84
C LEU A 126 6.63 -7.00 -1.80
N ALA A 127 6.88 -5.69 -1.92
CA ALA A 127 5.83 -4.68 -1.96
C ALA A 127 4.89 -4.86 -3.16
N MET A 128 5.44 -5.14 -4.35
CA MET A 128 4.64 -5.47 -5.55
C MET A 128 3.82 -6.75 -5.39
N GLY A 129 4.39 -7.78 -4.77
CA GLY A 129 3.69 -9.03 -4.47
C GLY A 129 2.49 -8.80 -3.55
N PHE A 130 2.67 -8.04 -2.47
CA PHE A 130 1.56 -7.66 -1.58
C PHE A 130 0.54 -6.74 -2.25
N ALA A 131 0.97 -5.77 -3.08
CA ALA A 131 0.06 -4.94 -3.85
C ALA A 131 -0.81 -5.80 -4.79
N THR A 132 -0.19 -6.81 -5.39
CA THR A 132 -0.87 -7.79 -6.26
C THR A 132 -1.88 -8.63 -5.49
N LEU A 133 -1.53 -9.07 -4.27
CA LEU A 133 -2.47 -9.75 -3.37
C LEU A 133 -3.59 -8.85 -2.82
N THR A 134 -3.55 -7.54 -3.09
CA THR A 134 -4.61 -6.60 -2.69
C THR A 134 -5.60 -6.33 -3.83
N LYS A 135 -5.11 -6.05 -5.04
CA LYS A 135 -5.94 -5.63 -6.19
C LYS A 135 -5.57 -6.28 -7.53
N GLY A 136 -4.85 -7.40 -7.50
CA GLY A 136 -4.47 -8.14 -8.69
C GLY A 136 -3.29 -7.49 -9.45
N PRO A 137 -3.11 -7.82 -10.74
CA PRO A 137 -1.87 -7.57 -11.48
C PRO A 137 -1.46 -6.10 -11.60
N VAL A 138 -2.40 -5.17 -11.38
CA VAL A 138 -2.13 -3.72 -11.35
C VAL A 138 -1.06 -3.36 -10.31
N GLY A 139 -0.98 -4.10 -9.19
CA GLY A 139 0.04 -3.88 -8.15
C GLY A 139 1.47 -4.13 -8.61
N LEU A 140 1.65 -4.93 -9.66
CA LEU A 140 2.93 -5.19 -10.30
C LEU A 140 3.13 -4.29 -11.53
N ALA A 141 2.08 -4.08 -12.33
CA ALA A 141 2.16 -3.29 -13.56
C ALA A 141 2.58 -1.83 -13.29
N VAL A 142 1.95 -1.16 -12.31
CA VAL A 142 2.20 0.28 -12.07
C VAL A 142 3.66 0.57 -11.67
N PRO A 143 4.26 -0.11 -10.67
CA PRO A 143 5.67 0.12 -10.33
C PRO A 143 6.64 -0.20 -11.46
N LEU A 144 6.37 -1.25 -12.25
CA LEU A 144 7.24 -1.63 -13.37
C LEU A 144 7.19 -0.64 -14.53
N VAL A 145 6.01 -0.09 -14.84
CA VAL A 145 5.89 0.99 -15.83
C VAL A 145 6.66 2.21 -15.36
N GLY A 146 6.52 2.60 -14.08
CA GLY A 146 7.28 3.70 -13.49
C GLY A 146 8.80 3.46 -13.55
N TRP A 147 9.23 2.24 -13.27
CA TRP A 147 10.64 1.84 -13.41
C TRP A 147 11.12 1.98 -14.85
N TRP A 148 10.38 1.44 -15.82
CA TRP A 148 10.78 1.45 -17.21
C TRP A 148 10.85 2.88 -17.77
N ALA A 149 9.83 3.70 -17.53
CA ALA A 149 9.79 5.10 -17.96
C ALA A 149 10.98 5.91 -17.41
N GLY A 150 11.39 5.64 -16.17
CA GLY A 150 12.53 6.32 -15.57
C GLY A 150 13.91 5.87 -16.09
N ARG A 151 14.04 4.90 -17.00
CA ARG A 151 15.36 4.48 -17.53
C ARG A 151 15.92 5.42 -18.61
N GLY A 152 15.08 6.30 -19.17
CA GLY A 152 15.47 7.25 -20.22
C GLY A 152 15.74 8.68 -19.74
N ALA A 153 15.68 8.94 -18.43
CA ALA A 153 15.94 10.23 -17.79
C ALA A 153 17.17 10.11 -16.88
#